data_AF-A0A653L3V1-F1
#
_entry.id   AF-A0A653L3V1-F1
#
_cell.length_a   1.000
_cell.length_b   1.000
_cell.length_c   1.000
_cell.angle_alpha   90.00
_cell.angle_beta   90.00
_cell.angle_gamma   90.00
#
_symmetry.space_group_name_H-M   'P 1'
#
loop_
_entity.id
_entity.type
_entity.pdbx_description
1 polymer ?
#
loop_
_entity_poly.entity_id
_entity_poly.type
_entity_poly.pdbx_seq_one_letter_code
_entity_poly.pdbx_strand_id
1 'polypeptide(L)'
;MGDLTMDFLRLMLMAAMLLTSLQGQAAESVSAPVPATHEVEFLRNPDKACTDCHKEQSEGMHGKHGQATNPNNLKPVTCTNCHGQPSPQHREGVKDVMRFSHSLKDKESIKLYPINEQNGVCMSCHEPKVLREALWAHDVHATKLTCTSCHQLHPVKEPMVAIPEKSRIKLCVDCHSKQHEASKARQEQSKPATGKEAS
;
A
#
# COMPACT_ATOMS: atom_id res chain seq x y z
N MET A 1 4.13 -105.29 -19.00
CA MET A 1 3.52 -104.25 -19.85
C MET A 1 2.15 -103.95 -19.26
N GLY A 2 2.05 -102.94 -18.40
CA GLY A 2 0.81 -102.63 -17.66
C GLY A 2 0.92 -101.44 -16.71
N ASP A 3 2.11 -101.17 -16.15
CA ASP A 3 2.27 -100.10 -15.14
C ASP A 3 2.63 -98.71 -15.70
N LEU A 4 3.07 -98.60 -16.96
CA LEU A 4 3.50 -97.31 -17.49
C LEU A 4 2.35 -96.40 -17.96
N THR A 5 1.14 -96.93 -18.19
CA THR A 5 0.03 -96.14 -18.75
C THR A 5 -0.85 -95.46 -17.70
N MET A 6 -0.79 -95.91 -16.44
CA MET A 6 -1.58 -95.34 -15.34
C MET A 6 -0.92 -94.11 -14.69
N ASP A 7 0.42 -94.03 -14.71
CA ASP A 7 1.15 -92.87 -14.17
C ASP A 7 1.09 -91.64 -15.09
N PHE A 8 1.10 -91.82 -16.41
CA PHE A 8 0.88 -90.71 -17.35
C PHE A 8 -0.53 -90.13 -17.25
N LEU A 9 -1.54 -90.97 -16.96
CA LEU A 9 -2.92 -90.51 -16.77
C LEU A 9 -3.11 -89.76 -15.44
N ARG A 10 -2.41 -90.17 -14.38
CA ARG A 10 -2.38 -89.46 -13.08
C ARG A 10 -1.65 -88.12 -13.15
N LEU A 11 -0.55 -88.03 -13.90
CA LEU A 11 0.15 -86.75 -14.10
C LEU A 11 -0.69 -85.74 -14.89
N MET A 12 -1.42 -86.20 -15.92
CA MET A 12 -2.30 -85.33 -16.72
C MET A 12 -3.52 -84.82 -15.92
N LEU A 13 -4.08 -85.61 -15.00
CA LEU A 13 -5.20 -85.20 -14.15
C LEU A 13 -4.79 -84.21 -13.04
N MET A 14 -3.57 -84.30 -12.51
CA MET A 14 -3.03 -83.34 -11.53
C MET A 14 -2.74 -81.96 -12.16
N ALA A 15 -2.38 -81.91 -13.45
CA ALA A 15 -2.09 -80.66 -14.15
C ALA A 15 -3.36 -79.86 -14.50
N ALA A 16 -4.52 -80.51 -14.64
CA ALA A 16 -5.77 -79.86 -15.02
C ALA A 16 -6.51 -79.16 -13.85
N MET A 17 -6.18 -79.48 -12.59
CA MET A 17 -6.79 -78.85 -11.41
C MET A 17 -6.06 -77.61 -10.88
N LEU A 18 -5.02 -77.13 -11.58
CA LEU A 18 -4.30 -75.89 -11.22
C LEU A 18 -4.69 -74.67 -12.07
N LEU A 19 -5.67 -74.80 -12.97
CA LEU A 19 -6.04 -73.75 -13.94
C LEU A 19 -7.34 -72.98 -13.62
N THR A 20 -7.93 -73.14 -12.45
CA THR A 20 -9.09 -72.34 -12.01
C THR A 20 -8.80 -71.53 -10.75
N SER A 21 -7.82 -70.63 -10.85
CA SER A 21 -7.63 -69.55 -9.87
C SER A 21 -7.38 -68.23 -10.62
N LEU A 22 -8.36 -67.84 -11.42
CA LEU A 22 -8.51 -66.47 -11.87
C LEU A 22 -9.61 -65.83 -11.02
N GLN A 23 -9.23 -65.04 -10.02
CA GLN A 23 -9.86 -63.77 -9.61
C GLN A 23 -9.34 -63.35 -8.24
N GLY A 24 -8.41 -62.40 -8.27
CA GLY A 24 -7.85 -61.76 -7.10
C GLY A 24 -6.85 -60.69 -7.50
N GLN A 25 -7.20 -59.86 -8.48
CA GLN A 25 -6.50 -58.58 -8.66
C GLN A 25 -6.83 -57.73 -7.43
N ALA A 26 -5.99 -57.80 -6.40
CA ALA A 26 -5.84 -56.67 -5.50
C ALA A 26 -5.25 -55.56 -6.36
N ALA A 27 -6.11 -54.69 -6.90
CA ALA A 27 -5.67 -53.40 -7.36
C ALA A 27 -5.02 -52.73 -6.16
N GLU A 28 -3.68 -52.67 -6.16
CA GLU A 28 -2.99 -51.69 -5.34
C GLU A 28 -3.64 -50.35 -5.69
N SER A 29 -4.26 -49.73 -4.69
CA SER A 29 -4.70 -48.36 -4.79
C SER A 29 -3.44 -47.54 -5.05
N VAL A 30 -3.19 -47.23 -6.33
CA VAL A 30 -2.31 -46.15 -6.72
C VAL A 30 -2.89 -44.94 -6.00
N SER A 31 -2.24 -44.53 -4.91
CA SER A 31 -2.57 -43.26 -4.30
C SER A 31 -2.32 -42.22 -5.37
N ALA A 32 -3.39 -41.58 -5.83
CA ALA A 32 -3.27 -40.39 -6.64
C ALA A 32 -2.31 -39.44 -5.89
N PRO A 33 -1.38 -38.75 -6.59
CA PRO A 33 -0.59 -37.72 -5.94
C PRO A 33 -1.58 -36.74 -5.35
N VAL A 34 -1.58 -36.64 -4.02
CA VAL A 34 -2.34 -35.63 -3.29
C VAL A 34 -1.96 -34.31 -3.96
N PRO A 35 -2.90 -33.53 -4.50
CA PRO A 35 -2.56 -32.25 -5.09
C PRO A 35 -1.82 -31.48 -4.01
N ALA A 36 -0.62 -31.00 -4.33
CA ALA A 36 0.19 -30.20 -3.42
C ALA A 36 -0.75 -29.20 -2.76
N THR A 37 -0.98 -29.37 -1.46
CA THR A 37 -1.71 -28.41 -0.65
C THR A 37 -1.10 -27.08 -0.99
N HIS A 38 -1.88 -26.20 -1.63
CA HIS A 38 -1.39 -24.86 -1.91
C HIS A 38 -0.98 -24.31 -0.55
N GLU A 39 0.32 -24.07 -0.38
CA GLU A 39 0.83 -23.43 0.81
C GLU A 39 0.33 -21.99 0.72
N VAL A 40 -0.82 -21.76 1.36
CA VAL A 40 -1.38 -20.42 1.51
C VAL A 40 -0.55 -19.79 2.63
N GLU A 41 0.52 -19.10 2.26
CA GLU A 41 1.14 -18.17 3.17
C GLU A 41 0.08 -17.13 3.53
N PHE A 42 -0.40 -17.15 4.77
CA PHE A 42 -1.20 -16.06 5.30
C PHE A 42 -0.30 -14.83 5.37
N LEU A 43 -0.17 -14.13 4.26
CA LEU A 43 0.40 -12.80 4.22
C LEU A 43 -0.59 -11.93 5.00
N ARG A 44 -0.41 -11.86 6.32
CA ARG A 44 -1.17 -10.95 7.17
C ARG A 44 -1.00 -9.58 6.53
N ASN A 45 -2.10 -9.03 6.02
CA ASN A 45 -2.09 -7.69 5.48
C ASN A 45 -1.47 -6.80 6.57
N PRO A 46 -0.27 -6.23 6.34
CA PRO A 46 0.42 -5.43 7.36
C PRO A 46 -0.43 -4.25 7.84
N ASP A 47 -1.38 -3.81 7.01
CA ASP A 47 -2.28 -2.69 7.30
C ASP A 47 -3.48 -3.10 8.14
N LYS A 48 -3.77 -4.40 8.27
CA LYS A 48 -4.92 -4.88 9.07
C LYS A 48 -4.83 -4.43 10.53
N ALA A 49 -3.63 -4.41 11.10
CA ALA A 49 -3.43 -3.92 12.47
C ALA A 49 -3.82 -2.45 12.64
N CYS A 50 -3.66 -1.64 11.58
CA CYS A 50 -4.07 -0.24 11.57
C CYS A 50 -5.59 -0.13 11.39
N THR A 51 -6.16 -0.91 10.48
CA THR A 51 -7.59 -0.83 10.10
C THR A 51 -8.53 -1.57 11.04
N ASP A 52 -7.99 -2.31 12.01
CA ASP A 52 -8.73 -2.80 13.18
C ASP A 52 -9.26 -1.64 14.06
N CYS A 53 -8.65 -0.44 13.98
CA CYS A 53 -9.09 0.77 14.68
C CYS A 53 -9.43 1.94 13.74
N HIS A 54 -8.65 2.13 12.67
CA HIS A 54 -8.90 3.16 11.66
C HIS A 54 -9.92 2.67 10.63
N LYS A 55 -10.92 3.48 10.32
CA LYS A 55 -12.02 3.10 9.44
C LYS A 55 -11.53 2.95 8.02
N GLU A 56 -11.50 1.71 7.52
CA GLU A 56 -11.08 1.38 6.15
C GLU A 56 -11.66 2.34 5.12
N GLN A 57 -12.98 2.58 5.13
CA GLN A 57 -13.65 3.44 4.14
C GLN A 57 -13.09 4.87 4.04
N SER A 58 -12.64 5.46 5.15
CA SER A 58 -12.16 6.86 5.17
C SER A 58 -10.65 6.99 5.30
N GLU A 59 -10.00 6.03 5.96
CA GLU A 59 -8.57 6.09 6.32
C GLU A 59 -7.75 5.02 5.60
N GLY A 60 -8.40 4.07 4.92
CA GLY A 60 -7.76 3.15 4.00
C GLY A 60 -7.15 3.87 2.79
N MET A 61 -6.16 3.24 2.17
CA MET A 61 -5.48 3.78 0.99
C MET A 61 -6.15 3.27 -0.28
N HIS A 62 -7.16 3.98 -0.77
CA HIS A 62 -7.92 3.58 -1.97
C HIS A 62 -7.40 4.23 -3.26
N GLY A 63 -6.52 5.21 -3.15
CA GLY A 63 -5.88 5.85 -4.29
C GLY A 63 -4.78 4.97 -4.91
N LYS A 64 -3.98 5.58 -5.79
CA LYS A 64 -2.93 4.88 -6.55
C LYS A 64 -1.91 4.14 -5.67
N HIS A 65 -1.63 4.64 -4.47
CA HIS A 65 -0.64 4.03 -3.58
C HIS A 65 -1.12 2.69 -3.01
N GLY A 66 -2.44 2.44 -2.88
CA GLY A 66 -2.96 1.18 -2.33
C GLY A 66 -2.74 -0.02 -3.26
N GLN A 67 -2.33 0.22 -4.50
CA GLN A 67 -2.01 -0.79 -5.51
C GLN A 67 -0.54 -0.69 -5.97
N ALA A 68 0.24 0.21 -5.37
CA ALA A 68 1.61 0.45 -5.77
C ALA A 68 2.56 -0.56 -5.13
N THR A 69 3.67 -0.82 -5.82
CA THR A 69 4.81 -1.55 -5.26
C THR A 69 5.81 -0.54 -4.72
N ASN A 70 6.27 -0.74 -3.50
CA ASN A 70 7.30 0.07 -2.88
C ASN A 70 8.65 -0.21 -3.57
N PRO A 71 9.30 0.80 -4.19
CA PRO A 71 10.53 0.59 -4.97
C PRO A 71 11.73 0.17 -4.09
N ASN A 72 11.68 0.43 -2.77
CA ASN A 72 12.79 0.16 -1.87
C ASN A 72 12.87 -1.30 -1.40
N ASN A 73 11.77 -2.05 -1.48
CA ASN A 73 11.71 -3.43 -1.00
C ASN A 73 10.92 -4.39 -1.89
N LEU A 74 10.35 -3.89 -3.00
CA LEU A 74 9.58 -4.65 -3.99
C LEU A 74 8.31 -5.33 -3.45
N LYS A 75 7.80 -4.88 -2.30
CA LYS A 75 6.53 -5.33 -1.70
C LYS A 75 5.43 -4.29 -1.92
N PRO A 76 4.14 -4.65 -1.74
CA PRO A 76 3.07 -3.65 -1.74
C PRO A 76 3.34 -2.51 -0.76
N VAL A 77 2.95 -1.29 -1.12
CA VAL A 77 2.99 -0.14 -0.20
C VAL A 77 2.02 -0.38 0.96
N THR A 78 2.47 -0.06 2.18
CA THR A 78 1.74 -0.27 3.44
C THR A 78 1.56 1.05 4.19
N CYS A 79 0.66 1.10 5.19
CA CYS A 79 0.44 2.26 6.05
C CYS A 79 1.76 2.81 6.62
N THR A 80 2.62 1.91 7.12
CA THR A 80 3.87 2.25 7.80
C THR A 80 4.94 2.81 6.87
N ASN A 81 4.83 2.63 5.54
CA ASN A 81 5.76 3.26 4.59
C ASN A 81 5.63 4.78 4.56
N CYS A 82 4.43 5.30 4.88
CA CYS A 82 4.18 6.74 4.94
C CYS A 82 4.03 7.23 6.39
N HIS A 83 3.29 6.50 7.21
CA HIS A 83 2.94 6.91 8.56
C HIS A 83 3.97 6.47 9.61
N GLY A 84 4.90 5.56 9.31
CA GLY A 84 5.77 5.00 10.35
C GLY A 84 5.02 4.06 11.29
N GLN A 85 5.61 3.77 12.45
CA GLN A 85 5.07 2.81 13.41
C GLN A 85 4.43 3.52 14.60
N PRO A 86 3.20 3.16 15.00
CA PRO A 86 2.58 3.71 16.20
C PRO A 86 3.33 3.27 17.46
N SER A 87 3.40 4.15 18.45
CA SER A 87 3.95 3.82 19.77
C SER A 87 2.86 3.21 20.67
N PRO A 88 3.21 2.65 21.84
CA PRO A 88 2.20 2.23 22.81
C PRO A 88 1.26 3.37 23.26
N GLN A 89 1.71 4.63 23.20
CA GLN A 89 0.95 5.83 23.53
C GLN A 89 0.21 6.43 22.33
N HIS A 90 0.11 5.74 21.20
CA HIS A 90 -0.48 6.26 19.97
C HIS A 90 -1.86 6.93 20.17
N ARG A 91 -2.69 6.32 21.04
CA ARG A 91 -4.05 6.80 21.36
C ARG A 91 -4.09 8.12 22.12
N GLU A 92 -2.98 8.53 22.71
CA GLU A 92 -2.82 9.82 23.40
C GLU A 92 -2.48 10.95 22.43
N GLY A 93 -2.32 10.64 21.13
CA GLY A 93 -2.09 11.64 20.10
C GLY A 93 -0.65 12.15 20.04
N VAL A 94 0.31 11.41 20.61
CA VAL A 94 1.76 11.71 20.61
C VAL A 94 2.35 11.80 19.19
N LYS A 95 3.58 12.32 19.07
CA LYS A 95 4.32 12.40 17.81
C LYS A 95 5.02 11.06 17.49
N ASP A 96 4.25 10.07 17.07
CA ASP A 96 4.75 8.71 16.77
C ASP A 96 4.62 8.31 15.29
N VAL A 97 3.45 8.56 14.70
CA VAL A 97 3.21 8.38 13.27
C VAL A 97 3.27 9.70 12.53
N MET A 98 3.68 9.72 11.27
CA MET A 98 3.63 10.91 10.44
C MET A 98 2.17 11.37 10.23
N ARG A 99 1.90 12.66 10.41
CA ARG A 99 0.61 13.28 10.08
C ARG A 99 0.83 14.35 9.03
N PHE A 100 0.19 14.19 7.88
CA PHE A 100 0.34 15.11 6.75
C PHE A 100 -0.66 16.27 6.86
N SER A 101 -0.16 17.50 6.85
CA SER A 101 -0.99 18.70 6.84
C SER A 101 -1.52 18.95 5.41
N HIS A 102 -2.80 19.26 5.28
CA HIS A 102 -3.43 19.53 3.97
C HIS A 102 -3.48 21.02 3.63
N SER A 103 -2.93 21.88 4.49
CA SER A 103 -2.99 23.33 4.33
C SER A 103 -1.94 24.03 5.18
N LEU A 104 -1.32 25.07 4.62
CA LEU A 104 -0.45 25.99 5.36
C LEU A 104 -1.16 26.74 6.51
N LYS A 105 -2.49 26.71 6.56
CA LYS A 105 -3.26 27.31 7.66
C LYS A 105 -3.19 26.48 8.94
N ASP A 106 -2.87 25.20 8.84
CA ASP A 106 -2.73 24.30 9.99
C ASP A 106 -1.34 24.45 10.63
N LYS A 107 -1.17 25.57 11.34
CA LYS A 107 0.12 25.95 11.94
C LYS A 107 0.56 24.98 13.03
N GLU A 108 -0.38 24.39 13.78
CA GLU A 108 -0.04 23.44 14.85
C GLU A 108 0.45 22.11 14.28
N SER A 109 -0.21 21.60 13.22
CA SER A 109 0.28 20.41 12.52
C SER A 109 1.66 20.64 11.92
N ILE A 110 1.90 21.79 11.26
CA ILE A 110 3.20 22.13 10.67
C ILE A 110 4.28 22.35 11.73
N LYS A 111 3.92 22.87 12.91
CA LYS A 111 4.85 23.02 14.04
C LYS A 111 5.26 21.65 14.59
N LEU A 112 4.31 20.70 14.67
CA LEU A 112 4.58 19.35 15.15
C LEU A 112 5.39 18.53 14.14
N TYR A 113 5.02 18.62 12.85
CA TYR A 113 5.70 17.99 11.71
C TYR A 113 6.07 19.07 10.69
N PRO A 114 7.32 19.58 10.71
CA PRO A 114 7.80 20.54 9.74
C PRO A 114 7.66 20.05 8.29
N ILE A 115 7.51 20.99 7.34
CA ILE A 115 7.27 20.69 5.90
C ILE A 115 8.31 19.73 5.33
N ASN A 116 9.58 19.89 5.67
CA ASN A 116 10.66 19.02 5.22
C ASN A 116 10.56 17.60 5.80
N GLU A 117 10.05 17.43 7.02
CA GLU A 117 9.81 16.12 7.62
C GLU A 117 8.69 15.39 6.88
N GLN A 118 7.58 16.08 6.63
CA GLN A 118 6.45 15.53 5.88
C GLN A 118 6.84 15.16 4.45
N ASN A 119 7.43 16.10 3.71
CA ASN A 119 7.82 15.87 2.32
C ASN A 119 8.98 14.89 2.19
N GLY A 120 9.84 14.80 3.21
CA GLY A 120 10.93 13.81 3.27
C GLY A 120 10.42 12.38 3.18
N VAL A 121 9.23 12.09 3.72
CA VAL A 121 8.58 10.77 3.56
C VAL A 121 8.30 10.47 2.10
N CYS A 122 7.75 11.43 1.34
CA CYS A 122 7.48 11.26 -0.09
C CYS A 122 8.77 11.01 -0.87
N MET A 123 9.83 11.75 -0.52
CA MET A 123 11.16 11.65 -1.15
C MET A 123 11.93 10.38 -0.78
N SER A 124 11.41 9.55 0.14
CA SER A 124 11.95 8.20 0.36
C SER A 124 11.72 7.27 -0.84
N CYS A 125 10.78 7.61 -1.73
CA CYS A 125 10.43 6.83 -2.90
C CYS A 125 10.39 7.66 -4.20
N HIS A 126 10.02 8.94 -4.13
CA HIS A 126 9.94 9.80 -5.32
C HIS A 126 11.20 10.63 -5.52
N GLU A 127 11.77 10.61 -6.73
CA GLU A 127 12.93 11.44 -7.03
C GLU A 127 12.56 12.87 -7.46
N PRO A 128 13.22 13.91 -6.92
CA PRO A 128 12.97 15.30 -7.29
C PRO A 128 13.09 15.59 -8.79
N LYS A 129 14.03 14.91 -9.48
CA LYS A 129 14.23 15.07 -10.94
C LYS A 129 12.98 14.64 -11.71
N VAL A 130 12.44 13.46 -11.40
CA VAL A 130 11.25 12.91 -12.06
C VAL A 130 10.03 13.79 -11.79
N LEU A 131 9.87 14.25 -10.55
CA LEU A 131 8.77 15.16 -10.18
C LEU A 131 8.85 16.50 -10.94
N ARG A 132 10.05 17.06 -11.08
CA ARG A 132 10.28 18.31 -11.83
C ARG A 132 9.95 18.14 -13.32
N GLU A 133 10.33 17.01 -13.91
CA GLU A 133 10.02 16.68 -15.31
C GLU A 133 8.51 16.51 -15.52
N ALA A 134 7.80 15.92 -14.55
CA ALA A 134 6.34 15.80 -14.60
C ALA A 134 5.63 17.16 -14.45
N LEU A 135 6.13 18.04 -13.57
CA LEU A 135 5.67 19.42 -13.43
C LEU A 135 6.72 20.25 -12.67
N TRP A 136 7.24 21.30 -13.31
CA TRP A 136 8.28 22.17 -12.73
C TRP A 136 7.91 22.73 -11.35
N ALA A 137 6.63 22.99 -11.11
CA ALA A 137 6.14 23.54 -9.85
C ALA A 137 6.49 22.69 -8.62
N HIS A 138 6.76 21.38 -8.76
CA HIS A 138 7.20 20.58 -7.61
C HIS A 138 8.48 21.12 -6.97
N ASP A 139 9.43 21.59 -7.77
CA ASP A 139 10.74 22.03 -7.29
C ASP A 139 10.65 23.25 -6.36
N VAL A 140 9.90 24.27 -6.79
CA VAL A 140 9.74 25.52 -6.02
C VAL A 140 8.86 25.35 -4.79
N HIS A 141 8.01 24.32 -4.75
CA HIS A 141 7.09 24.07 -3.64
C HIS A 141 7.57 23.04 -2.63
N ALA A 142 8.52 22.17 -2.99
CA ALA A 142 8.97 21.05 -2.14
C ALA A 142 9.47 21.46 -0.74
N THR A 143 9.89 22.71 -0.55
CA THR A 143 10.34 23.25 0.75
C THR A 143 9.42 24.31 1.34
N LYS A 144 8.31 24.62 0.66
CA LYS A 144 7.40 25.74 0.98
C LYS A 144 5.97 25.29 1.26
N LEU A 145 5.58 24.12 0.74
CA LEU A 145 4.27 23.50 0.91
C LEU A 145 4.44 22.03 1.21
N THR A 146 3.48 21.45 1.92
CA THR A 146 3.37 19.99 2.02
C THR A 146 2.84 19.43 0.70
N CYS A 147 3.30 18.24 0.29
CA CYS A 147 2.79 17.57 -0.92
C CYS A 147 1.24 17.43 -0.89
N THR A 148 0.70 17.17 0.30
CA THR A 148 -0.73 17.00 0.61
C THR A 148 -1.53 18.30 0.63
N SER A 149 -0.89 19.46 0.47
CA SER A 149 -1.62 20.71 0.21
C SER A 149 -2.26 20.73 -1.18
N CYS A 150 -1.77 19.91 -2.11
CA CYS A 150 -2.35 19.72 -3.44
C CYS A 150 -2.89 18.31 -3.62
N HIS A 151 -2.16 17.30 -3.15
CA HIS A 151 -2.53 15.91 -3.36
C HIS A 151 -3.41 15.31 -2.26
N GLN A 152 -4.35 14.43 -2.66
CA GLN A 152 -5.12 13.62 -1.72
C GLN A 152 -4.99 12.13 -2.06
N LEU A 153 -4.28 11.39 -1.22
CA LEU A 153 -3.82 10.03 -1.56
C LEU A 153 -4.83 8.95 -1.16
N HIS A 154 -5.53 9.12 -0.04
CA HIS A 154 -6.51 8.13 0.45
C HIS A 154 -7.71 7.91 -0.48
N PRO A 155 -8.35 8.96 -1.06
CA PRO A 155 -9.47 8.76 -1.96
C PRO A 155 -9.06 8.06 -3.26
N VAL A 156 -9.99 7.30 -3.85
CA VAL A 156 -9.80 6.63 -5.16
C VAL A 156 -9.40 7.62 -6.24
N LYS A 157 -10.02 8.81 -6.24
CA LYS A 157 -9.78 9.86 -7.21
C LYS A 157 -8.92 10.96 -6.60
N GLU A 158 -7.68 11.04 -7.06
CA GLU A 158 -6.72 12.08 -6.66
C GLU A 158 -7.06 13.40 -7.41
N PRO A 159 -7.30 14.53 -6.70
CA PRO A 159 -7.74 15.78 -7.32
C PRO A 159 -6.77 16.36 -8.36
N MET A 160 -5.45 16.28 -8.14
CA MET A 160 -4.48 16.86 -9.09
C MET A 160 -4.44 16.11 -10.42
N VAL A 161 -4.57 14.79 -10.41
CA VAL A 161 -4.66 13.95 -11.61
C VAL A 161 -5.95 14.25 -12.39
N ALA A 162 -7.03 14.60 -11.69
CA ALA A 162 -8.32 14.91 -12.30
C ALA A 162 -8.37 16.28 -13.00
N ILE A 163 -7.38 17.17 -12.78
CA ILE A 163 -7.36 18.50 -13.37
C ILE A 163 -6.64 18.46 -14.72
N PRO A 164 -7.33 18.82 -15.83
CA PRO A 164 -6.70 18.94 -17.13
C PRO A 164 -5.50 19.90 -17.08
N GLU A 165 -4.44 19.59 -17.81
CA GLU A 165 -3.18 20.34 -17.75
C GLU A 165 -3.38 21.85 -17.97
N LYS A 166 -4.16 22.24 -18.99
CA LYS A 166 -4.49 23.64 -19.29
C LYS A 166 -5.25 24.34 -18.15
N SER A 167 -5.95 23.59 -17.32
CA SER A 167 -6.72 24.11 -16.18
C SER A 167 -5.90 24.23 -14.90
N ARG A 168 -4.69 23.65 -14.84
CA ARG A 168 -3.83 23.67 -13.63
C ARG A 168 -3.36 25.07 -13.27
N ILE A 169 -3.25 25.99 -14.25
CA ILE A 169 -2.86 27.39 -14.00
C ILE A 169 -3.79 28.08 -13.00
N LYS A 170 -5.07 27.69 -12.95
CA LYS A 170 -6.04 28.23 -11.99
C LYS A 170 -5.60 27.98 -10.54
N LEU A 171 -5.00 26.83 -10.25
CA LEU A 171 -4.50 26.50 -8.91
C LEU A 171 -3.41 27.47 -8.46
N CYS A 172 -2.50 27.83 -9.38
CA CYS A 172 -1.44 28.80 -9.14
C CYS A 172 -2.04 30.16 -8.78
N VAL A 173 -2.96 30.65 -9.62
CA VAL A 173 -3.61 31.96 -9.42
C VAL A 173 -4.41 31.98 -8.12
N ASP A 174 -5.22 30.95 -7.86
CA ASP A 174 -6.08 30.89 -6.68
C ASP A 174 -5.26 30.89 -5.38
N CYS A 175 -4.16 30.13 -5.33
CA CYS A 175 -3.33 30.04 -4.13
C CYS A 175 -2.50 31.31 -3.93
N HIS A 176 -1.77 31.76 -4.96
CA HIS A 176 -0.88 32.92 -4.83
C HIS A 176 -1.66 34.24 -4.63
N SER A 177 -2.85 34.39 -5.22
CA SER A 177 -3.72 35.55 -4.92
C SER A 177 -4.10 35.60 -3.45
N LYS A 178 -4.54 34.47 -2.87
CA LYS A 178 -4.86 34.38 -1.44
C LYS A 178 -3.66 34.62 -0.53
N GLN A 179 -2.47 34.13 -0.92
CA GLN A 179 -1.24 34.40 -0.18
C GLN A 179 -0.88 35.89 -0.19
N HIS A 180 -1.02 36.54 -1.34
CA HIS A 180 -0.77 37.96 -1.51
C HIS A 180 -1.75 38.82 -0.69
N GLU A 181 -3.05 38.51 -0.72
CA GLU A 181 -4.07 39.14 0.14
C GLU A 181 -3.74 38.97 1.63
N ALA A 182 -3.39 37.76 2.05
CA ALA A 182 -3.02 37.49 3.43
C ALA A 182 -1.73 38.24 3.84
N SER A 183 -0.79 38.44 2.91
CA SER A 183 0.42 39.23 3.15
C SER A 183 0.10 40.71 3.34
N LYS A 184 -0.76 41.27 2.48
CA LYS A 184 -1.21 42.67 2.62
C LYS A 184 -1.91 42.92 3.94
N ALA A 185 -2.85 42.05 4.32
CA ALA A 185 -3.55 42.16 5.59
C ALA A 185 -2.60 42.12 6.79
N ARG A 186 -1.57 41.25 6.77
CA ARG A 186 -0.53 41.22 7.82
C ARG A 186 0.30 42.50 7.88
N GLN A 187 0.68 43.05 6.72
CA GLN A 187 1.44 44.29 6.64
C GLN A 187 0.65 45.47 7.20
N GLU A 188 -0.63 45.58 6.86
CA GLU A 188 -1.54 46.61 7.38
C GLU A 188 -1.72 46.51 8.90
N GLN A 189 -1.86 45.30 9.44
CA GLN A 189 -1.94 45.05 10.89
C GLN A 189 -0.62 45.36 11.63
N SER A 190 0.52 45.28 10.95
CA SER A 190 1.84 45.57 11.51
C SER A 190 2.26 47.04 11.42
N LYS A 191 1.47 47.90 10.74
CA LYS A 191 1.77 49.34 10.66
C LYS A 191 1.56 49.97 12.04
N PRO A 192 2.56 50.68 12.61
CA PRO A 192 2.36 51.42 13.85
C PRO A 192 1.28 52.48 13.64
N ALA A 193 0.41 52.66 14.65
CA ALA A 193 -0.61 53.69 14.63
C ALA A 193 0.07 55.07 14.54
N THR A 194 0.07 55.67 13.36
CA THR A 194 0.53 57.03 13.18
C THR A 194 -0.50 57.99 13.79
N GLY A 195 -0.13 58.64 14.88
CA GLY A 195 -0.70 59.93 15.27
C GLY A 195 -1.46 59.96 16.59
N LYS A 196 -0.75 60.26 17.67
CA LYS A 196 -1.20 61.25 18.66
C LYS A 196 0.00 61.80 19.45
N GLU A 197 0.87 62.55 18.77
CA GLU A 197 1.65 63.57 19.47
C GLU A 197 0.73 64.79 19.59
N ALA A 198 0.14 64.95 20.77
CA ALA A 198 -0.56 66.16 21.15
C ALA A 198 0.45 67.13 21.75
N SER A 199 0.48 68.33 21.17
CA SER A 199 1.15 69.54 21.65
C SER A 199 0.79 69.90 23.09
#